data_AF-A0A0B0P3X7-F1
#
_entry.id   AF-A0A0B0P3X7-F1
#
_cell.length_a   1.000
_cell.length_b   1.000
_cell.length_c   1.000
_cell.angle_alpha   90.00
_cell.angle_beta   90.00
_cell.angle_gamma   90.00
#
_symmetry.space_group_name_H-M   'P 1'
#
loop_
_entity.id
_entity.type
_entity.pdbx_description
1 polymer ?
#
loop_
_entity_poly.entity_id
_entity_poly.type
_entity_poly.pdbx_seq_one_letter_code
_entity_poly.pdbx_strand_id
1 'polypeptide(L)'
;MAVSSVRLFNNLYPSRASLIAYSTLHSGFPNSLGYNSFRVKGGLVYSISGSSRVRASVKGKGERTEDYPLAGDSTDNKKVAESWPRSLQRDFAGTPYVPVYVMLPLGVIDRNCELVDPKGLTNQLRILKSVNVDGVMIDCWWGIVEAHTPQTYNWSGYRRLFQIVRDLGLKLQVVMSFHECGGNVGDDVNIPLPQWVREIGDSNPNIYFTDREGRSNTECLTWGIDKERVLRGRTAVEVYFDYMRNFRVEFDDFFVSGVIAEIEVGMGPCGELRYPSYPVKHGWKYPGIGEFQCYDKYLMKRLKKAAEIRGHTFWGRAPDNSGSYNSAPHETGFFRDGGDYDSYYGRFFLNWYSQILVDHGDRVLALANLAFEGTCIAAKLSGIHWWYKTASHAAELTSGFYNPAHRDGYAPIAAMLKKHGVALNFTCVELRTLNQHEGFPEAMADPEGLVWQVLNAAWDVSIPVASENALPCYDREGYNKILENAKPRNDPDGRHLSAFTYLRLNPALIERRNFVEFERFVKGMHGEAISDLPLN
;
A
#
# COMPACT_ATOMS: atom_id res chain seq x y z
N MET A 1 -33.45 -54.59 34.47
CA MET A 1 -34.71 -54.78 33.70
C MET A 1 -35.62 -53.59 33.98
N ALA A 2 -36.56 -53.28 33.07
CA ALA A 2 -37.37 -52.03 33.00
C ALA A 2 -36.51 -50.76 32.73
N VAL A 3 -36.68 -49.92 31.69
CA VAL A 3 -37.83 -49.37 30.91
C VAL A 3 -38.36 -48.04 31.47
N SER A 4 -38.74 -47.13 30.54
CA SER A 4 -39.48 -45.85 30.68
C SER A 4 -38.65 -44.57 30.95
N SER A 5 -39.01 -43.36 30.46
CA SER A 5 -39.78 -42.95 29.25
C SER A 5 -39.80 -41.40 29.08
N VAL A 6 -39.97 -40.95 27.84
CA VAL A 6 -40.21 -39.57 27.31
C VAL A 6 -41.16 -38.64 28.10
N ARG A 7 -40.82 -37.33 28.16
CA ARG A 7 -41.64 -36.10 27.89
C ARG A 7 -40.77 -34.85 28.16
N LEU A 8 -40.52 -33.84 27.31
CA LEU A 8 -41.31 -32.93 26.43
C LEU A 8 -42.19 -31.87 27.14
N PHE A 9 -41.91 -30.59 26.82
CA PHE A 9 -42.64 -29.29 26.95
C PHE A 9 -41.62 -28.18 27.36
N ASN A 10 -41.63 -26.92 26.89
CA ASN A 10 -42.20 -26.29 25.68
C ASN A 10 -41.54 -24.90 25.44
N ASN A 11 -41.64 -24.37 24.22
CA ASN A 11 -41.44 -22.99 23.73
C ASN A 11 -41.29 -21.82 24.72
N LEU A 12 -40.42 -20.84 24.35
CA LEU A 12 -40.79 -19.41 24.19
C LEU A 12 -39.70 -18.64 23.42
N TYR A 13 -40.04 -18.06 22.27
CA TYR A 13 -39.24 -17.09 21.49
C TYR A 13 -39.79 -15.67 21.69
N PRO A 14 -38.95 -14.63 21.68
CA PRO A 14 -39.36 -13.27 21.33
C PRO A 14 -38.79 -12.78 19.99
N SER A 15 -39.68 -12.17 19.20
CA SER A 15 -39.52 -11.26 18.05
C SER A 15 -38.12 -11.01 17.43
N ARG A 16 -38.00 -11.34 16.14
CA ARG A 16 -37.19 -10.54 15.19
C ARG A 16 -38.02 -9.36 14.68
N ALA A 17 -37.46 -8.16 14.70
CA ALA A 17 -38.00 -7.02 13.97
C ALA A 17 -37.49 -7.04 12.51
N SER A 18 -38.34 -6.58 11.60
CA SER A 18 -38.16 -6.65 10.14
C SER A 18 -37.43 -5.44 9.56
N LEU A 19 -36.58 -5.69 8.55
CA LEU A 19 -36.21 -4.68 7.55
C LEU A 19 -36.62 -5.18 6.15
N ILE A 20 -37.14 -4.26 5.35
CA ILE A 20 -37.88 -4.53 4.11
C ILE A 20 -36.90 -4.56 2.94
N ALA A 21 -36.83 -5.68 2.23
CA ALA A 21 -36.15 -5.77 0.94
C ALA A 21 -37.17 -5.54 -0.19
N TYR A 22 -36.93 -4.54 -1.03
CA TYR A 22 -37.68 -4.40 -2.28
C TYR A 22 -37.12 -5.36 -3.33
N SER A 23 -38.01 -6.16 -3.90
CA SER A 23 -37.69 -7.08 -4.99
C SER A 23 -38.25 -6.56 -6.31
N THR A 24 -37.48 -6.69 -7.38
CA THR A 24 -37.97 -6.61 -8.76
C THR A 24 -37.52 -7.84 -9.53
N LEU A 25 -38.48 -8.73 -9.72
CA LEU A 25 -38.52 -9.78 -10.75
C LEU A 25 -38.67 -9.09 -12.14
N HIS A 26 -38.40 -9.66 -13.31
CA HIS A 26 -38.06 -11.02 -13.74
C HIS A 26 -37.54 -10.96 -15.20
N SER A 27 -36.62 -11.85 -15.62
CA SER A 27 -36.75 -12.60 -16.89
C SER A 27 -35.60 -13.61 -17.11
N GLY A 28 -35.91 -14.91 -17.22
CA GLY A 28 -35.09 -15.87 -18.00
C GLY A 28 -35.52 -15.83 -19.48
N PHE A 29 -34.98 -16.59 -20.44
CA PHE A 29 -34.09 -17.77 -20.44
C PHE A 29 -33.14 -17.67 -21.70
N PRO A 30 -32.67 -18.74 -22.40
CA PRO A 30 -31.36 -19.36 -22.13
C PRO A 30 -30.47 -19.57 -23.40
N ASN A 31 -29.42 -20.38 -23.22
CA ASN A 31 -28.71 -21.22 -24.20
C ASN A 31 -27.44 -20.71 -24.93
N SER A 32 -26.65 -21.72 -25.31
CA SER A 32 -25.31 -21.70 -25.86
C SER A 32 -25.29 -21.82 -27.40
N LEU A 33 -24.07 -21.92 -27.96
CA LEU A 33 -23.71 -21.98 -29.40
C LEU A 33 -23.72 -20.59 -30.06
N GLY A 34 -22.78 -20.24 -30.94
CA GLY A 34 -21.59 -20.97 -31.41
C GLY A 34 -20.73 -20.08 -32.32
N TYR A 35 -19.59 -20.59 -32.79
CA TYR A 35 -18.74 -19.89 -33.75
C TYR A 35 -19.51 -19.49 -35.02
N ASN A 36 -19.33 -18.25 -35.49
CA ASN A 36 -19.06 -18.01 -36.90
C ASN A 36 -18.41 -16.66 -37.20
N SER A 37 -17.47 -16.66 -38.14
CA SER A 37 -16.82 -15.44 -38.63
C SER A 37 -17.72 -14.72 -39.63
N PHE A 38 -17.73 -13.38 -39.60
CA PHE A 38 -18.00 -12.60 -40.81
C PHE A 38 -16.89 -11.61 -41.11
N ARG A 39 -16.51 -11.61 -42.39
CA ARG A 39 -15.34 -10.98 -42.98
C ARG A 39 -15.84 -9.87 -43.90
N VAL A 40 -15.69 -8.61 -43.52
CA VAL A 40 -15.95 -7.50 -44.44
C VAL A 40 -14.62 -7.04 -45.05
N LYS A 41 -14.46 -7.27 -46.35
CA LYS A 41 -13.41 -6.65 -47.15
C LYS A 41 -13.85 -5.24 -47.54
N GLY A 42 -12.96 -4.27 -47.39
CA GLY A 42 -13.14 -2.91 -47.90
C GLY A 42 -11.85 -2.13 -47.72
N GLY A 43 -10.91 -2.27 -48.67
CA GLY A 43 -9.65 -1.53 -48.66
C GLY A 43 -9.61 -0.48 -49.76
N LEU A 44 -8.86 0.59 -49.53
CA LEU A 44 -8.17 1.32 -50.58
C LEU A 44 -6.79 1.78 -50.08
N VAL A 45 -5.89 2.10 -51.00
CA VAL A 45 -4.43 2.05 -50.79
C VAL A 45 -3.79 3.44 -50.68
N TYR A 46 -2.67 3.47 -49.93
CA TYR A 46 -1.69 4.54 -49.72
C TYR A 46 -1.39 5.51 -50.89
N SER A 47 -0.91 6.70 -50.52
CA SER A 47 0.21 7.34 -51.22
C SER A 47 1.19 7.96 -50.21
N ILE A 48 2.48 7.96 -50.57
CA ILE A 48 3.60 8.49 -49.81
C ILE A 48 4.19 9.67 -50.59
N SER A 49 4.52 10.78 -49.91
CA SER A 49 5.54 11.71 -50.41
C SER A 49 6.16 12.51 -49.26
N GLY A 50 7.47 12.37 -49.05
CA GLY A 50 8.23 13.29 -48.21
C GLY A 50 8.82 14.44 -49.03
N SER A 51 9.24 15.52 -48.36
CA SER A 51 10.25 16.44 -48.88
C SER A 51 10.97 17.16 -47.72
N SER A 52 12.09 17.81 -48.02
CA SER A 52 13.11 18.19 -47.04
C SER A 52 13.68 19.60 -47.28
N ARG A 53 14.18 20.23 -46.19
CA ARG A 53 14.99 21.49 -46.16
C ARG A 53 14.19 22.74 -46.61
N VAL A 54 14.47 23.97 -46.17
CA VAL A 54 15.73 24.74 -46.16
C VAL A 54 15.65 25.92 -45.16
N ARG A 55 16.81 26.38 -44.68
CA ARG A 55 17.02 27.57 -43.84
C ARG A 55 17.33 28.79 -44.72
N ALA A 56 16.67 29.93 -44.52
CA ALA A 56 17.05 31.19 -45.17
C ALA A 56 16.90 32.38 -44.20
N SER A 57 17.88 33.30 -44.25
CA SER A 57 17.92 34.54 -43.48
C SER A 57 17.99 35.71 -44.45
N VAL A 58 17.30 36.82 -44.13
CA VAL A 58 17.36 38.07 -44.91
C VAL A 58 17.71 39.22 -43.96
N LYS A 59 18.63 40.08 -44.41
CA LYS A 59 19.23 41.16 -43.62
C LYS A 59 19.26 42.45 -44.45
N GLY A 60 18.79 43.56 -43.87
CA GLY A 60 18.86 44.92 -44.43
C GLY A 60 18.18 45.89 -43.46
N LYS A 61 18.68 47.10 -43.18
CA LYS A 61 18.84 48.14 -44.22
C LYS A 61 18.48 49.58 -43.78
N GLY A 62 18.91 50.12 -42.63
CA GLY A 62 18.63 51.55 -42.33
C GLY A 62 19.11 52.13 -40.98
N GLU A 63 20.11 53.02 -41.05
CA GLU A 63 20.44 54.06 -40.05
C GLU A 63 19.73 55.39 -40.49
N ARG A 64 19.63 56.53 -39.76
CA ARG A 64 20.32 57.05 -38.56
C ARG A 64 19.60 58.28 -37.91
N THR A 65 19.79 58.46 -36.60
CA THR A 65 19.88 59.70 -35.75
C THR A 65 19.03 60.97 -35.96
N GLU A 66 18.39 61.42 -34.86
CA GLU A 66 18.48 62.75 -34.18
C GLU A 66 17.43 62.77 -33.01
N ASP A 67 17.60 63.39 -31.81
CA ASP A 67 18.80 63.64 -30.97
C ASP A 67 18.43 63.78 -29.45
N TYR A 68 19.25 64.44 -28.61
CA TYR A 68 19.19 64.55 -27.12
C TYR A 68 18.55 65.89 -26.60
N PRO A 69 18.26 66.16 -25.27
CA PRO A 69 18.93 65.63 -24.06
C PRO A 69 18.16 65.44 -22.70
N LEU A 70 18.74 64.55 -21.88
CA LEU A 70 19.04 64.60 -20.42
C LEU A 70 18.19 65.39 -19.40
N ALA A 71 17.58 64.66 -18.46
CA ALA A 71 17.60 64.79 -16.97
C ALA A 71 16.48 63.90 -16.39
N GLY A 72 16.52 63.29 -15.21
CA GLY A 72 17.49 63.34 -14.11
C GLY A 72 16.77 62.88 -12.82
N ASP A 73 17.02 61.63 -12.42
CA ASP A 73 16.83 61.00 -11.09
C ASP A 73 15.66 61.44 -10.16
N SER A 74 14.76 60.51 -9.84
CA SER A 74 14.27 60.27 -8.47
C SER A 74 13.37 59.03 -8.40
N THR A 75 13.59 58.20 -7.39
CA THR A 75 12.85 56.96 -7.11
C THR A 75 11.48 57.20 -6.48
N ASP A 76 10.45 56.46 -6.90
CA ASP A 76 9.50 55.91 -5.92
C ASP A 76 8.86 54.59 -6.38
N ASN A 77 9.19 53.49 -5.70
CA ASN A 77 8.72 52.15 -6.02
C ASN A 77 7.38 51.87 -5.33
N LYS A 78 6.26 52.07 -6.05
CA LYS A 78 4.96 51.49 -5.68
C LYS A 78 4.51 50.44 -6.70
N LYS A 79 5.18 49.28 -6.67
CA LYS A 79 4.55 48.05 -7.14
C LYS A 79 3.40 47.73 -6.18
N VAL A 80 2.16 47.95 -6.64
CA VAL A 80 0.98 47.34 -6.04
C VAL A 80 1.15 45.83 -6.23
N ALA A 81 1.59 45.14 -5.17
CA ALA A 81 1.57 43.70 -5.15
C ALA A 81 0.09 43.28 -5.03
N GLU A 82 -0.45 42.68 -6.09
CA GLU A 82 -1.73 41.99 -6.02
C GLU A 82 -1.61 40.86 -5.00
N SER A 83 -2.11 41.09 -3.79
CA SER A 83 -2.16 40.07 -2.76
C SER A 83 -3.13 38.98 -3.20
N TRP A 84 -2.59 37.83 -3.58
CA TRP A 84 -3.39 36.62 -3.70
C TRP A 84 -4.08 36.38 -2.35
N PRO A 85 -5.40 36.13 -2.31
CA PRO A 85 -6.08 35.90 -1.04
C PRO A 85 -5.42 34.74 -0.29
N ARG A 86 -5.22 34.90 1.02
CA ARG A 86 -4.92 33.75 1.89
C ARG A 86 -6.00 32.71 1.63
N SER A 87 -5.58 31.53 1.18
CA SER A 87 -6.45 30.55 0.55
C SER A 87 -7.64 30.19 1.45
N LEU A 88 -8.84 30.07 0.85
CA LEU A 88 -9.97 29.44 1.52
C LEU A 88 -9.60 28.00 1.83
N GLN A 89 -9.15 27.74 3.07
CA GLN A 89 -9.06 26.39 3.60
C GLN A 89 -10.46 25.77 3.50
N ARG A 90 -10.54 24.55 2.95
CA ARG A 90 -11.82 23.87 2.81
C ARG A 90 -12.42 23.63 4.19
N ASP A 91 -13.68 23.99 4.36
CA ASP A 91 -14.45 23.52 5.50
C ASP A 91 -14.83 22.05 5.28
N PHE A 92 -14.53 21.21 6.27
CA PHE A 92 -14.88 19.79 6.28
C PHE A 92 -16.08 19.51 7.19
N ALA A 93 -16.66 20.53 7.82
CA ALA A 93 -17.87 20.40 8.62
C ALA A 93 -19.00 19.70 7.84
N GLY A 94 -19.59 18.66 8.43
CA GLY A 94 -20.69 17.89 7.82
C GLY A 94 -20.27 16.93 6.70
N THR A 95 -18.98 16.78 6.41
CA THR A 95 -18.48 15.68 5.55
C THR A 95 -18.51 14.34 6.30
N PRO A 96 -18.51 13.18 5.60
CA PRO A 96 -18.54 11.86 6.26
C PRO A 96 -17.42 11.68 7.29
N TYR A 97 -17.72 10.97 8.38
CA TYR A 97 -16.77 10.67 9.45
C TYR A 97 -15.75 9.63 8.97
N VAL A 98 -14.46 9.96 9.04
CA VAL A 98 -13.35 9.05 8.78
C VAL A 98 -12.58 8.85 10.08
N PRO A 99 -12.55 7.63 10.65
CA PRO A 99 -11.87 7.37 11.91
C PRO A 99 -10.35 7.53 11.75
N VAL A 100 -9.72 8.12 12.77
CA VAL A 100 -8.28 8.38 12.81
C VAL A 100 -7.61 7.48 13.84
N TYR A 101 -6.68 6.67 13.37
CA TYR A 101 -5.80 5.84 14.17
C TYR A 101 -4.40 6.45 14.22
N VAL A 102 -3.62 6.10 15.23
CA VAL A 102 -2.18 6.46 15.29
C VAL A 102 -1.35 5.21 15.47
N MET A 103 -0.36 5.03 14.62
CA MET A 103 0.54 3.88 14.70
C MET A 103 1.48 4.02 15.91
N LEU A 104 1.62 2.97 16.73
CA LEU A 104 2.48 2.98 17.93
C LEU A 104 3.97 2.90 17.57
N PRO A 105 4.91 3.26 18.49
CA PRO A 105 6.34 3.08 18.25
C PRO A 105 6.71 1.63 17.89
N LEU A 106 7.61 1.43 16.93
CA LEU A 106 7.99 0.09 16.44
C LEU A 106 8.47 -0.84 17.56
N GLY A 107 9.29 -0.29 18.47
CA GLY A 107 9.83 -0.99 19.65
C GLY A 107 8.96 -0.96 20.90
N VAL A 108 7.64 -0.76 20.80
CA VAL A 108 6.76 -0.72 21.98
C VAL A 108 6.69 -2.08 22.70
N ILE A 109 6.90 -3.19 21.97
CA ILE A 109 7.15 -4.53 22.54
C ILE A 109 8.63 -4.88 22.31
N ASP A 110 9.32 -5.35 23.36
CA ASP A 110 10.72 -5.75 23.29
C ASP A 110 10.92 -7.18 22.75
N ARG A 111 12.18 -7.57 22.55
CA ARG A 111 12.56 -8.91 22.02
C ARG A 111 12.19 -10.08 22.96
N ASN A 112 11.83 -9.83 24.22
CA ASN A 112 11.34 -10.83 25.17
C ASN A 112 9.80 -10.92 25.16
N CYS A 113 9.14 -10.14 24.30
CA CYS A 113 7.70 -9.89 24.27
C CYS A 113 7.18 -9.13 25.50
N GLU A 114 7.98 -8.23 26.10
CA GLU A 114 7.52 -7.36 27.20
C GLU A 114 7.21 -5.94 26.73
N LEU A 115 6.22 -5.31 27.37
CA LEU A 115 5.76 -3.96 27.04
C LEU A 115 6.73 -2.90 27.58
N VAL A 116 7.34 -2.14 26.68
CA VAL A 116 8.27 -1.04 26.99
C VAL A 116 7.50 0.17 27.51
N ASP A 117 8.01 0.80 28.57
CA ASP A 117 7.40 1.90 29.35
C ASP A 117 5.86 1.94 29.34
N PRO A 118 5.19 1.01 30.04
CA PRO A 118 3.73 0.99 30.11
C PRO A 118 3.13 2.30 30.66
N LYS A 119 3.86 3.04 31.49
CA LYS A 119 3.37 4.28 32.13
C LYS A 119 3.42 5.46 31.17
N GLY A 120 4.56 5.67 30.50
CA GLY A 120 4.72 6.69 29.48
C GLY A 120 3.75 6.48 28.33
N LEU A 121 3.66 5.25 27.82
CA LEU A 121 2.70 4.90 26.76
C LEU A 121 1.25 5.19 27.18
N THR A 122 0.82 4.77 28.38
CA THR A 122 -0.54 5.04 28.87
C THR A 122 -0.83 6.55 28.90
N ASN A 123 0.16 7.39 29.26
CA ASN A 123 0.00 8.85 29.24
C ASN A 123 -0.10 9.41 27.81
N GLN A 124 0.71 8.90 26.87
CA GLN A 124 0.63 9.29 25.45
C GLN A 124 -0.72 8.90 24.84
N LEU A 125 -1.24 7.69 25.13
CA LEU A 125 -2.55 7.23 24.68
C LEU A 125 -3.70 8.08 25.26
N ARG A 126 -3.60 8.56 26.50
CA ARG A 126 -4.57 9.52 27.06
C ARG A 126 -4.55 10.86 26.32
N ILE A 127 -3.38 11.34 25.92
CA ILE A 127 -3.23 12.57 25.13
C ILE A 127 -3.92 12.39 23.77
N LEU A 128 -3.65 11.30 23.05
CA LEU A 128 -4.35 10.97 21.80
C LEU A 128 -5.88 10.90 22.00
N LYS A 129 -6.33 10.22 23.06
CA LYS A 129 -7.77 10.11 23.35
C LYS A 129 -8.43 11.46 23.67
N SER A 130 -7.70 12.41 24.26
CA SER A 130 -8.25 13.75 24.57
C SER A 130 -8.57 14.61 23.35
N VAL A 131 -8.03 14.27 22.17
CA VAL A 131 -8.37 14.90 20.87
C VAL A 131 -9.21 13.97 19.99
N ASN A 132 -9.98 13.07 20.62
CA ASN A 132 -10.92 12.14 20.00
C ASN A 132 -10.34 11.06 19.06
N VAL A 133 -9.02 10.81 19.04
CA VAL A 133 -8.44 9.67 18.29
C VAL A 133 -9.23 8.37 18.56
N ASP A 134 -9.60 7.69 17.48
CA ASP A 134 -10.47 6.50 17.50
C ASP A 134 -9.75 5.29 18.09
N GLY A 135 -8.47 5.11 17.71
CA GLY A 135 -7.69 3.95 18.09
C GLY A 135 -6.21 4.08 17.77
N VAL A 136 -5.50 2.96 17.88
CA VAL A 136 -4.09 2.85 17.53
C VAL A 136 -3.81 1.61 16.69
N MET A 137 -2.75 1.69 15.88
CA MET A 137 -2.28 0.59 15.03
C MET A 137 -0.98 0.01 15.59
N ILE A 138 -0.86 -1.32 15.59
CA ILE A 138 0.26 -2.03 16.21
C ILE A 138 0.72 -3.25 15.40
N ASP A 139 2.03 -3.32 15.20
CA ASP A 139 2.74 -4.48 14.64
C ASP A 139 2.81 -5.65 15.63
N CYS A 140 2.17 -6.77 15.31
CA CYS A 140 2.37 -8.05 15.97
C CYS A 140 3.49 -8.84 15.29
N TRP A 141 4.73 -8.54 15.69
CA TRP A 141 5.97 -9.06 15.11
C TRP A 141 6.11 -10.58 15.26
N TRP A 142 6.08 -11.29 14.13
CA TRP A 142 6.28 -12.74 14.09
C TRP A 142 7.61 -13.17 14.74
N GLY A 143 8.66 -12.37 14.52
CA GLY A 143 9.99 -12.56 15.08
C GLY A 143 10.13 -12.43 16.60
N ILE A 144 9.15 -11.82 17.29
CA ILE A 144 9.09 -11.74 18.76
C ILE A 144 8.22 -12.88 19.30
N VAL A 145 7.05 -13.08 18.70
CA VAL A 145 6.00 -13.94 19.23
C VAL A 145 6.33 -15.43 19.05
N GLU A 146 6.80 -15.87 17.87
CA GLU A 146 7.20 -17.26 17.58
C GLU A 146 8.74 -17.40 17.51
N ALA A 147 9.47 -16.57 18.26
CA ALA A 147 10.90 -16.28 18.06
C ALA A 147 11.81 -17.52 17.99
N HIS A 148 11.69 -18.45 18.93
CA HIS A 148 12.69 -19.51 19.17
C HIS A 148 12.29 -20.89 18.64
N THR A 149 11.01 -21.24 18.76
CA THR A 149 10.52 -22.61 18.49
C THR A 149 9.22 -22.55 17.69
N PRO A 150 9.09 -23.33 16.60
CA PRO A 150 7.84 -23.50 15.88
C PRO A 150 6.64 -23.74 16.82
N GLN A 151 5.54 -23.04 16.57
CA GLN A 151 4.27 -23.16 17.29
C GLN A 151 4.32 -22.87 18.79
N THR A 152 5.41 -22.26 19.29
CA THR A 152 5.50 -21.72 20.66
C THR A 152 5.34 -20.21 20.62
N TYR A 153 4.14 -19.73 20.91
CA TYR A 153 3.77 -18.32 20.81
C TYR A 153 3.79 -17.64 22.19
N ASN A 154 4.45 -16.47 22.31
CA ASN A 154 4.33 -15.60 23.47
C ASN A 154 3.62 -14.30 23.10
N TRP A 155 2.57 -13.94 23.86
CA TRP A 155 1.75 -12.76 23.66
C TRP A 155 1.70 -11.84 24.90
N SER A 156 2.53 -12.05 25.92
CA SER A 156 2.44 -11.38 27.24
C SER A 156 2.34 -9.85 27.15
N GLY A 157 3.32 -9.22 26.50
CA GLY A 157 3.38 -7.77 26.28
C GLY A 157 2.24 -7.24 25.41
N TYR A 158 1.86 -7.97 24.36
CA TYR A 158 0.72 -7.62 23.50
C TYR A 158 -0.60 -7.63 24.28
N ARG A 159 -0.86 -8.65 25.11
CA ARG A 159 -2.05 -8.68 25.99
C ARG A 159 -2.07 -7.53 26.98
N ARG A 160 -0.91 -7.19 27.57
CA ARG A 160 -0.79 -6.05 28.47
C ARG A 160 -1.06 -4.73 27.76
N LEU A 161 -0.57 -4.56 26.54
CA LEU A 161 -0.83 -3.40 25.69
C LEU A 161 -2.33 -3.29 25.33
N PHE A 162 -2.93 -4.38 24.87
CA PHE A 162 -4.33 -4.40 24.45
C PHE A 162 -5.27 -4.11 25.61
N GLN A 163 -4.95 -4.56 26.83
CA GLN A 163 -5.67 -4.17 28.05
C GLN A 163 -5.64 -2.65 28.27
N ILE A 164 -4.47 -2.00 28.15
CA ILE A 164 -4.36 -0.54 28.31
C ILE A 164 -5.20 0.19 27.25
N VAL A 165 -5.17 -0.26 25.99
CA VAL A 165 -5.94 0.34 24.90
C VAL A 165 -7.45 0.16 25.14
N ARG A 166 -7.89 -1.02 25.59
CA ARG A 166 -9.27 -1.30 26.02
C ARG A 166 -9.70 -0.40 27.18
N ASP A 167 -8.89 -0.28 28.23
CA ASP A 167 -9.21 0.50 29.44
C ASP A 167 -9.31 2.01 29.16
N LEU A 168 -8.64 2.50 28.10
CA LEU A 168 -8.73 3.88 27.62
C LEU A 168 -9.87 4.12 26.60
N GLY A 169 -10.64 3.09 26.24
CA GLY A 169 -11.72 3.21 25.26
C GLY A 169 -11.23 3.57 23.85
N LEU A 170 -10.05 3.07 23.47
CA LEU A 170 -9.48 3.16 22.13
C LEU A 170 -9.72 1.85 21.36
N LYS A 171 -9.77 1.92 20.03
CA LYS A 171 -9.77 0.76 19.14
C LYS A 171 -8.35 0.30 18.79
N LEU A 172 -8.24 -0.92 18.29
CA LEU A 172 -7.01 -1.54 17.78
C LEU A 172 -7.16 -1.91 16.30
N GLN A 173 -6.22 -1.46 15.48
CA GLN A 173 -5.85 -2.12 14.23
C GLN A 173 -4.59 -2.95 14.50
N VAL A 174 -4.56 -4.22 14.10
CA VAL A 174 -3.42 -5.10 14.40
C VAL A 174 -2.81 -5.64 13.12
N VAL A 175 -1.52 -5.43 12.93
CA VAL A 175 -0.77 -5.93 11.77
C VAL A 175 -0.19 -7.31 12.08
N MET A 176 -0.47 -8.30 11.24
CA MET A 176 0.20 -9.59 11.25
C MET A 176 1.57 -9.44 10.57
N SER A 177 2.55 -8.93 11.31
CA SER A 177 3.86 -8.50 10.78
C SER A 177 4.79 -9.70 10.55
N PHE A 178 4.59 -10.40 9.42
CA PHE A 178 5.40 -11.53 8.93
C PHE A 178 6.74 -11.13 8.28
N HIS A 179 7.31 -10.00 8.69
CA HIS A 179 8.50 -9.40 8.11
C HIS A 179 9.47 -8.89 9.18
N GLU A 180 10.72 -8.62 8.80
CA GLU A 180 11.71 -7.94 9.63
C GLU A 180 11.39 -6.45 9.74
N CYS A 181 11.39 -5.91 10.96
CA CYS A 181 11.60 -4.48 11.18
C CYS A 181 13.09 -4.19 11.15
N GLY A 182 13.54 -3.19 10.39
CA GLY A 182 14.92 -2.73 10.39
C GLY A 182 15.52 -2.61 8.99
N GLY A 183 15.97 -1.41 8.65
CA GLY A 183 16.72 -1.12 7.43
C GLY A 183 15.87 -0.62 6.26
N ASN A 184 14.58 -0.39 6.46
CA ASN A 184 13.79 0.52 5.65
C ASN A 184 13.85 1.95 6.22
N VAL A 185 13.36 2.94 5.46
CA VAL A 185 13.34 4.34 5.91
C VAL A 185 12.33 4.50 7.04
N GLY A 186 12.79 4.98 8.20
CA GLY A 186 11.96 5.19 9.39
C GLY A 186 12.05 4.09 10.45
N ASP A 187 12.74 2.98 10.17
CA ASP A 187 12.96 1.93 11.18
C ASP A 187 14.01 2.36 12.21
N ASP A 188 13.60 2.54 13.47
CA ASP A 188 14.48 2.87 14.60
C ASP A 188 14.87 1.63 15.45
N VAL A 189 14.26 0.48 15.17
CA VAL A 189 14.55 -0.81 15.81
C VAL A 189 14.85 -1.91 14.79
N ASN A 190 15.53 -2.96 15.27
CA ASN A 190 15.80 -4.16 14.51
C ASN A 190 15.07 -5.35 15.16
N ILE A 191 14.10 -5.93 14.45
CA ILE A 191 13.30 -7.09 14.87
C ILE A 191 13.31 -8.06 13.68
N PRO A 192 14.24 -9.03 13.63
CA PRO A 192 14.35 -9.96 12.50
C PRO A 192 13.23 -11.01 12.53
N LEU A 193 13.07 -11.73 11.42
CA LEU A 193 12.29 -12.98 11.38
C LEU A 193 12.72 -13.97 12.49
N PRO A 194 11.86 -14.93 12.89
CA PRO A 194 12.17 -15.87 13.96
C PRO A 194 13.51 -16.58 13.78
N GLN A 195 14.21 -16.83 14.88
CA GLN A 195 15.51 -17.48 14.86
C GLN A 195 15.46 -18.84 14.16
N TRP A 196 14.43 -19.65 14.45
CA TRP A 196 14.28 -20.97 13.83
C TRP A 196 14.07 -20.94 12.32
N VAL A 197 13.62 -19.80 11.76
CA VAL A 197 13.50 -19.55 10.31
C VAL A 197 14.84 -19.12 9.74
N ARG A 198 15.55 -18.22 10.44
CA ARG A 198 16.90 -17.78 10.03
C ARG A 198 17.90 -18.94 9.99
N GLU A 199 17.86 -19.84 10.96
CA GLU A 199 18.64 -21.10 10.96
C GLU A 199 18.37 -21.97 9.71
N ILE A 200 17.14 -21.95 9.17
CA ILE A 200 16.82 -22.63 7.90
C ILE A 200 17.39 -21.83 6.74
N GLY A 201 17.30 -20.50 6.77
CA GLY A 201 17.89 -19.59 5.80
C GLY A 201 19.40 -19.76 5.63
N ASP A 202 20.14 -19.95 6.73
CA ASP A 202 21.59 -20.17 6.72
C ASP A 202 21.99 -21.43 5.91
N SER A 203 21.15 -22.48 5.95
CA SER A 203 21.36 -23.73 5.20
C SER A 203 20.67 -23.78 3.84
N ASN A 204 19.63 -22.95 3.64
CA ASN A 204 18.84 -22.87 2.42
C ASN A 204 18.41 -21.40 2.17
N PRO A 205 19.31 -20.54 1.64
CA PRO A 205 19.03 -19.11 1.44
C PRO A 205 17.86 -18.86 0.48
N ASN A 206 17.47 -19.87 -0.30
CA ASN A 206 16.34 -19.81 -1.23
C ASN A 206 14.96 -19.79 -0.54
N ILE A 207 14.87 -19.77 0.79
CA ILE A 207 13.61 -19.42 1.48
C ILE A 207 13.30 -17.92 1.41
N TYR A 208 14.26 -17.12 0.95
CA TYR A 208 14.18 -15.67 0.81
C TYR A 208 14.11 -15.26 -0.65
N PHE A 209 13.58 -14.06 -0.90
CA PHE A 209 13.70 -13.43 -2.22
C PHE A 209 15.17 -13.22 -2.58
N THR A 210 15.50 -13.37 -3.87
CA THR A 210 16.89 -13.28 -4.34
C THR A 210 16.96 -12.41 -5.58
N ASP A 211 17.95 -11.51 -5.61
CA ASP A 211 18.22 -10.61 -6.74
C ASP A 211 19.10 -11.26 -7.83
N ARG A 212 19.39 -10.50 -8.89
CA ARG A 212 20.17 -10.99 -10.04
C ARG A 212 21.60 -11.42 -9.68
N GLU A 213 22.20 -10.78 -8.69
CA GLU A 213 23.57 -11.08 -8.23
C GLU A 213 23.60 -12.25 -7.23
N GLY A 214 22.44 -12.81 -6.86
CA GLY A 214 22.31 -13.91 -5.93
C GLY A 214 22.26 -13.48 -4.46
N ARG A 215 22.08 -12.19 -4.17
CA ARG A 215 21.90 -11.70 -2.78
C ARG A 215 20.49 -12.02 -2.32
N SER A 216 20.38 -12.65 -1.16
CA SER A 216 19.10 -12.98 -0.52
C SER A 216 18.63 -11.83 0.37
N ASN A 217 17.39 -11.37 0.21
CA ASN A 217 16.77 -10.42 1.13
C ASN A 217 16.05 -11.16 2.27
N THR A 218 16.58 -11.06 3.49
CA THR A 218 16.09 -11.77 4.69
C THR A 218 14.83 -11.18 5.33
N GLU A 219 14.29 -10.10 4.79
CA GLU A 219 13.20 -9.34 5.39
C GLU A 219 11.87 -10.13 5.44
N CYS A 220 11.61 -10.95 4.44
CA CYS A 220 10.42 -11.79 4.35
C CYS A 220 10.68 -13.05 3.52
N LEU A 221 9.80 -14.05 3.63
CA LEU A 221 9.91 -15.30 2.88
C LEU A 221 9.51 -15.14 1.41
N THR A 222 10.21 -15.82 0.49
CA THR A 222 9.79 -15.85 -0.92
C THR A 222 8.46 -16.56 -1.10
N TRP A 223 7.56 -15.97 -1.89
CA TRP A 223 6.31 -16.61 -2.33
C TRP A 223 6.54 -17.90 -3.15
N GLY A 224 7.80 -18.15 -3.56
CA GLY A 224 8.28 -19.43 -4.07
C GLY A 224 8.05 -20.62 -3.12
N ILE A 225 8.03 -20.40 -1.81
CA ILE A 225 7.84 -21.47 -0.80
C ILE A 225 6.43 -21.57 -0.19
N ASP A 226 5.46 -20.80 -0.68
CA ASP A 226 4.03 -20.86 -0.28
C ASP A 226 3.43 -22.27 -0.26
N LYS A 227 3.94 -23.19 -1.10
CA LYS A 227 3.44 -24.56 -1.25
C LYS A 227 4.53 -25.62 -1.04
N GLU A 228 5.70 -25.21 -0.52
CA GLU A 228 6.88 -26.07 -0.36
C GLU A 228 7.14 -26.32 1.14
N ARG A 229 7.19 -27.58 1.56
CA ARG A 229 7.29 -27.97 2.99
C ARG A 229 8.71 -27.85 3.56
N VAL A 230 9.27 -26.64 3.50
CA VAL A 230 10.69 -26.37 3.82
C VAL A 230 10.90 -25.69 5.17
N LEU A 231 9.82 -25.36 5.89
CA LEU A 231 9.86 -24.73 7.21
C LEU A 231 9.59 -25.77 8.31
N ARG A 232 10.57 -26.67 8.54
CA ARG A 232 10.46 -27.83 9.46
C ARG A 232 9.19 -28.67 9.22
N GLY A 233 8.87 -28.92 7.95
CA GLY A 233 7.69 -29.70 7.51
C GLY A 233 6.44 -28.87 7.19
N ARG A 234 6.40 -27.59 7.56
CA ARG A 234 5.34 -26.64 7.17
C ARG A 234 5.70 -25.88 5.88
N THR A 235 4.68 -25.39 5.18
CA THR A 235 4.77 -24.38 4.11
C THR A 235 4.70 -22.97 4.71
N ALA A 236 5.09 -21.93 3.95
CA ALA A 236 5.00 -20.55 4.45
C ALA A 236 3.55 -20.14 4.81
N VAL A 237 2.56 -20.49 3.99
CA VAL A 237 1.16 -20.11 4.26
C VAL A 237 0.54 -20.87 5.44
N GLU A 238 0.99 -22.11 5.73
CA GLU A 238 0.61 -22.83 6.95
C GLU A 238 1.18 -22.14 8.20
N VAL A 239 2.42 -21.67 8.15
CA VAL A 239 3.04 -20.91 9.25
C VAL A 239 2.26 -19.63 9.54
N TYR A 240 1.91 -18.86 8.50
CA TYR A 240 1.09 -17.66 8.65
C TYR A 240 -0.30 -17.97 9.21
N PHE A 241 -0.95 -19.04 8.74
CA PHE A 241 -2.26 -19.46 9.23
C PHE A 241 -2.22 -19.91 10.70
N ASP A 242 -1.23 -20.71 11.10
CA ASP A 242 -1.05 -21.14 12.50
C ASP A 242 -0.90 -19.92 13.42
N TYR A 243 -0.12 -18.91 13.01
CA TYR A 243 0.08 -17.66 13.74
C TYR A 243 -1.21 -16.85 13.87
N MET A 244 -1.91 -16.59 12.75
CA MET A 244 -3.17 -15.85 12.73
C MET A 244 -4.25 -16.54 13.58
N ARG A 245 -4.36 -17.87 13.47
CA ARG A 245 -5.27 -18.67 14.27
C ARG A 245 -4.92 -18.64 15.76
N ASN A 246 -3.64 -18.68 16.11
CA ASN A 246 -3.21 -18.57 17.51
C ASN A 246 -3.52 -17.19 18.08
N PHE A 247 -3.25 -16.11 17.34
CA PHE A 247 -3.67 -14.75 17.70
C PHE A 247 -5.19 -14.64 17.91
N ARG A 248 -6.00 -15.20 16.99
CA ARG A 248 -7.46 -15.22 17.11
C ARG A 248 -7.91 -15.88 18.42
N VAL A 249 -7.33 -17.02 18.78
CA VAL A 249 -7.71 -17.79 19.98
C VAL A 249 -7.24 -17.07 21.26
N GLU A 250 -6.03 -16.54 21.27
CA GLU A 250 -5.50 -15.77 22.40
C GLU A 250 -6.40 -14.56 22.68
N PHE A 251 -6.68 -13.73 21.68
CA PHE A 251 -7.34 -12.44 21.88
C PHE A 251 -8.86 -12.45 21.69
N ASP A 252 -9.53 -13.60 21.81
CA ASP A 252 -10.99 -13.73 21.65
C ASP A 252 -11.78 -12.71 22.48
N ASP A 253 -11.32 -12.41 23.70
CA ASP A 253 -11.95 -11.42 24.57
C ASP A 253 -11.91 -9.98 24.01
N PHE A 254 -10.93 -9.65 23.16
CA PHE A 254 -10.81 -8.36 22.47
C PHE A 254 -11.56 -8.32 21.13
N PHE A 255 -11.75 -9.46 20.46
CA PHE A 255 -12.65 -9.57 19.30
C PHE A 255 -14.11 -9.47 19.74
N VAL A 256 -14.52 -10.23 20.78
CA VAL A 256 -15.91 -10.25 21.30
C VAL A 256 -16.32 -8.90 21.89
N SER A 257 -15.39 -8.17 22.52
CA SER A 257 -15.64 -6.79 23.00
C SER A 257 -15.49 -5.73 21.89
N GLY A 258 -15.14 -6.13 20.66
CA GLY A 258 -14.96 -5.23 19.52
C GLY A 258 -13.87 -4.18 19.72
N VAL A 259 -12.85 -4.46 20.54
CA VAL A 259 -11.69 -3.56 20.72
C VAL A 259 -10.79 -3.66 19.49
N ILE A 260 -10.52 -4.88 19.02
CA ILE A 260 -9.91 -5.12 17.72
C ILE A 260 -10.96 -4.79 16.65
N ALA A 261 -10.69 -3.74 15.87
CA ALA A 261 -11.56 -3.25 14.81
C ALA A 261 -11.17 -3.84 13.45
N GLU A 262 -9.88 -4.13 13.24
CA GLU A 262 -9.33 -4.57 11.95
C GLU A 262 -8.04 -5.37 12.13
N ILE A 263 -7.81 -6.33 11.24
CA ILE A 263 -6.53 -7.04 11.09
C ILE A 263 -5.91 -6.68 9.74
N GLU A 264 -4.75 -6.04 9.74
CA GLU A 264 -3.94 -5.92 8.51
C GLU A 264 -3.04 -7.16 8.36
N VAL A 265 -3.03 -7.77 7.18
CA VAL A 265 -2.26 -8.99 6.94
C VAL A 265 -1.01 -8.69 6.14
N GLY A 266 0.16 -8.81 6.76
CA GLY A 266 1.45 -8.59 6.12
C GLY A 266 1.73 -9.66 5.04
N MET A 267 2.08 -9.24 3.83
CA MET A 267 2.26 -10.15 2.67
C MET A 267 3.62 -10.01 1.97
N GLY A 268 4.56 -9.28 2.57
CA GLY A 268 5.87 -9.03 2.00
C GLY A 268 6.72 -8.07 2.84
N PRO A 269 7.73 -7.42 2.25
CA PRO A 269 8.58 -6.44 2.93
C PRO A 269 7.75 -5.24 3.42
N CYS A 270 8.09 -4.66 4.57
CA CYS A 270 7.25 -3.70 5.32
C CYS A 270 5.78 -4.15 5.56
N GLY A 271 5.46 -5.45 5.40
CA GLY A 271 4.09 -5.95 5.40
C GLY A 271 3.33 -5.75 4.09
N GLU A 272 3.91 -5.03 3.13
CA GLU A 272 3.28 -4.62 1.88
C GLU A 272 3.25 -5.80 0.87
N LEU A 273 2.16 -5.93 0.11
CA LEU A 273 2.05 -6.92 -0.97
C LEU A 273 2.85 -6.44 -2.20
N ARG A 274 4.18 -6.64 -2.15
CA ARG A 274 5.14 -6.34 -3.22
C ARG A 274 6.39 -7.22 -3.13
N TYR A 275 7.24 -7.17 -4.14
CA TYR A 275 8.61 -7.66 -4.05
C TYR A 275 9.54 -6.67 -3.34
N PRO A 276 10.65 -7.14 -2.71
CA PRO A 276 11.66 -6.27 -2.11
C PRO A 276 12.63 -5.70 -3.18
N SER A 277 12.10 -4.94 -4.13
CA SER A 277 12.78 -4.45 -5.34
C SER A 277 13.71 -3.25 -5.12
N TYR A 278 13.58 -2.52 -4.01
CA TYR A 278 14.37 -1.32 -3.66
C TYR A 278 15.05 -1.39 -2.27
N PRO A 279 15.77 -2.48 -1.93
CA PRO A 279 16.32 -2.66 -0.60
C PRO A 279 17.56 -1.76 -0.37
N VAL A 280 17.46 -0.83 0.58
CA VAL A 280 18.58 0.05 0.98
C VAL A 280 19.79 -0.78 1.44
N LYS A 281 19.56 -1.93 2.08
CA LYS A 281 20.60 -2.90 2.49
C LYS A 281 21.46 -3.40 1.32
N HIS A 282 20.96 -3.44 0.07
CA HIS A 282 21.73 -3.84 -1.12
C HIS A 282 22.21 -2.63 -1.95
N GLY A 283 22.14 -1.42 -1.39
CA GLY A 283 22.67 -0.21 -2.03
C GLY A 283 21.73 0.46 -3.03
N TRP A 284 20.44 0.10 -3.06
CA TRP A 284 19.43 0.90 -3.76
C TRP A 284 19.34 2.31 -3.16
N LYS A 285 19.14 3.32 -4.01
CA LYS A 285 18.91 4.71 -3.64
C LYS A 285 17.79 5.27 -4.51
N TYR A 286 16.94 6.11 -3.92
CA TYR A 286 15.94 6.86 -4.68
C TYR A 286 16.62 7.78 -5.71
N PRO A 287 16.13 7.89 -6.96
CA PRO A 287 14.94 7.24 -7.52
C PRO A 287 15.26 6.00 -8.40
N GLY A 288 16.18 5.11 -8.04
CA GLY A 288 16.56 3.95 -8.88
C GLY A 288 15.39 3.03 -9.25
N ILE A 289 15.42 2.41 -10.44
CA ILE A 289 14.36 1.52 -10.94
C ILE A 289 14.13 0.23 -10.12
N GLY A 290 15.06 -0.14 -9.24
CA GLY A 290 15.00 -1.40 -8.51
C GLY A 290 15.42 -2.62 -9.34
N GLU A 291 15.29 -3.83 -8.78
CA GLU A 291 15.54 -5.09 -9.51
C GLU A 291 14.45 -6.14 -9.28
N PHE A 292 14.22 -7.00 -10.27
CA PHE A 292 13.35 -8.18 -10.13
C PHE A 292 13.91 -9.16 -9.09
N GLN A 293 13.08 -9.62 -8.16
CA GLN A 293 13.48 -10.41 -6.98
C GLN A 293 13.14 -11.90 -7.09
N CYS A 294 13.11 -12.44 -8.31
CA CYS A 294 12.62 -13.79 -8.62
C CYS A 294 13.70 -14.87 -8.75
N TYR A 295 14.96 -14.59 -8.40
CA TYR A 295 16.08 -15.47 -8.75
C TYR A 295 16.26 -16.68 -7.82
N ASP A 296 15.45 -16.81 -6.76
CA ASP A 296 15.46 -18.00 -5.91
C ASP A 296 15.07 -19.27 -6.70
N LYS A 297 15.57 -20.43 -6.26
CA LYS A 297 15.38 -21.70 -6.98
C LYS A 297 13.91 -22.11 -7.15
N TYR A 298 13.00 -21.65 -6.28
CA TYR A 298 11.59 -22.01 -6.34
C TYR A 298 10.85 -21.13 -7.35
N LEU A 299 11.04 -19.81 -7.32
CA LEU A 299 10.50 -18.89 -8.32
C LEU A 299 11.09 -19.16 -9.72
N MET A 300 12.40 -19.37 -9.84
CA MET A 300 13.02 -19.75 -11.13
C MET A 300 12.51 -21.09 -11.68
N LYS A 301 12.19 -22.06 -10.81
CA LYS A 301 11.54 -23.33 -11.21
C LYS A 301 10.10 -23.09 -11.70
N ARG A 302 9.35 -22.20 -11.05
CA ARG A 302 7.98 -21.81 -11.47
C ARG A 302 8.00 -21.07 -12.81
N LEU A 303 8.96 -20.18 -13.05
CA LEU A 303 9.14 -19.45 -14.31
C LEU A 303 9.43 -20.40 -15.48
N LYS A 304 10.36 -21.34 -15.30
CA LYS A 304 10.66 -22.39 -16.29
C LYS A 304 9.41 -23.19 -16.65
N LYS A 305 8.65 -23.64 -15.65
CA LYS A 305 7.39 -24.36 -15.85
C LYS A 305 6.33 -23.51 -16.58
N ALA A 306 6.23 -22.22 -16.29
CA ALA A 306 5.31 -21.32 -17.00
C ALA A 306 5.70 -21.17 -18.48
N ALA A 307 6.99 -21.09 -18.79
CA ALA A 307 7.52 -21.00 -20.14
C ALA A 307 7.32 -22.32 -20.94
N GLU A 308 7.51 -23.47 -20.28
CA GLU A 308 7.18 -24.81 -20.82
C GLU A 308 5.68 -24.91 -21.18
N ILE A 309 4.78 -24.56 -20.26
CA ILE A 309 3.32 -24.58 -20.48
C ILE A 309 2.92 -23.65 -21.64
N ARG A 310 3.61 -22.51 -21.80
CA ARG A 310 3.33 -21.55 -22.88
C ARG A 310 3.83 -22.01 -24.26
N GLY A 311 4.67 -23.05 -24.33
CA GLY A 311 5.31 -23.55 -25.54
C GLY A 311 6.61 -22.82 -25.93
N HIS A 312 7.19 -22.03 -25.03
CA HIS A 312 8.35 -21.18 -25.29
C HIS A 312 9.41 -21.37 -24.20
N THR A 313 9.96 -22.58 -24.07
CA THR A 313 10.91 -22.97 -23.00
C THR A 313 12.08 -22.00 -22.80
N PHE A 314 12.56 -21.36 -23.87
CA PHE A 314 13.64 -20.36 -23.82
C PHE A 314 13.26 -19.06 -23.08
N TRP A 315 11.97 -18.79 -22.85
CA TRP A 315 11.48 -17.71 -21.96
C TRP A 315 11.55 -18.08 -20.46
N GLY A 316 12.01 -19.29 -20.09
CA GLY A 316 12.16 -19.76 -18.72
C GLY A 316 13.33 -19.11 -17.94
N ARG A 317 13.53 -17.81 -18.09
CA ARG A 317 14.60 -17.00 -17.49
C ARG A 317 14.06 -15.61 -17.15
N ALA A 318 14.73 -14.91 -16.24
CA ALA A 318 14.46 -13.49 -15.98
C ALA A 318 15.15 -12.60 -17.03
N PRO A 319 14.72 -11.33 -17.23
CA PRO A 319 15.37 -10.39 -18.15
C PRO A 319 16.84 -10.14 -17.80
N ASP A 320 17.70 -10.14 -18.81
CA ASP A 320 19.15 -9.93 -18.68
C ASP A 320 19.59 -8.48 -18.98
N ASN A 321 18.70 -7.67 -19.55
CA ASN A 321 18.91 -6.29 -19.97
C ASN A 321 18.12 -5.25 -19.15
N SER A 322 17.69 -5.63 -17.93
CA SER A 322 16.93 -4.80 -16.99
C SER A 322 17.74 -3.76 -16.21
N GLY A 323 19.02 -3.57 -16.47
CA GLY A 323 19.90 -2.72 -15.67
C GLY A 323 20.19 -3.31 -14.28
N SER A 324 20.42 -2.42 -13.31
CA SER A 324 20.58 -2.72 -11.88
C SER A 324 19.76 -1.76 -11.01
N TYR A 325 19.74 -1.97 -9.69
CA TYR A 325 18.94 -1.21 -8.71
C TYR A 325 18.88 0.31 -8.94
N ASN A 326 20.00 0.92 -9.32
CA ASN A 326 20.15 2.37 -9.43
C ASN A 326 20.17 2.91 -10.87
N SER A 327 19.90 2.07 -11.88
CA SER A 327 19.72 2.54 -13.26
C SER A 327 18.48 3.44 -13.38
N ALA A 328 18.45 4.29 -14.40
CA ALA A 328 17.24 4.94 -14.90
C ALA A 328 16.63 4.13 -16.07
N PRO A 329 15.31 4.22 -16.35
CA PRO A 329 14.64 3.37 -17.34
C PRO A 329 15.28 3.43 -18.73
N HIS A 330 15.65 4.65 -19.17
CA HIS A 330 16.22 4.94 -20.47
C HIS A 330 17.64 4.39 -20.69
N GLU A 331 18.35 4.02 -19.62
CA GLU A 331 19.69 3.40 -19.68
C GLU A 331 19.61 1.89 -19.96
N THR A 332 18.43 1.29 -19.79
CA THR A 332 18.24 -0.16 -19.87
C THR A 332 17.69 -0.61 -21.22
N GLY A 333 17.99 -1.85 -21.64
CA GLY A 333 17.36 -2.45 -22.81
C GLY A 333 15.89 -2.81 -22.56
N PHE A 334 15.55 -3.17 -21.31
CA PHE A 334 14.22 -3.63 -20.95
C PHE A 334 13.21 -2.49 -20.76
N PHE A 335 13.54 -1.43 -20.00
CA PHE A 335 12.57 -0.42 -19.54
C PHE A 335 12.55 0.89 -20.32
N ARG A 336 13.47 1.11 -21.27
CA ARG A 336 13.44 2.30 -22.13
C ARG A 336 12.18 2.34 -22.99
N ASP A 337 11.86 3.50 -23.57
CA ASP A 337 10.76 3.61 -24.54
C ASP A 337 11.01 2.68 -25.75
N GLY A 338 10.00 1.87 -26.09
CA GLY A 338 10.13 0.79 -27.08
C GLY A 338 11.06 -0.37 -26.67
N GLY A 339 11.38 -0.49 -25.38
CA GLY A 339 12.19 -1.57 -24.81
C GLY A 339 11.46 -2.90 -24.65
N ASP A 340 12.19 -3.92 -24.19
CA ASP A 340 11.70 -5.30 -24.16
C ASP A 340 10.52 -5.54 -23.20
N TYR A 341 10.22 -4.64 -22.27
CA TYR A 341 9.06 -4.73 -21.37
C TYR A 341 7.73 -4.95 -22.13
N ASP A 342 7.61 -4.36 -23.33
CA ASP A 342 6.41 -4.47 -24.17
C ASP A 342 6.50 -5.56 -25.26
N SER A 343 7.64 -6.25 -25.36
CA SER A 343 7.83 -7.39 -26.26
C SER A 343 6.98 -8.60 -25.86
N TYR A 344 6.83 -9.59 -26.75
CA TYR A 344 6.16 -10.86 -26.41
C TYR A 344 6.76 -11.56 -25.17
N TYR A 345 8.08 -11.47 -24.99
CA TYR A 345 8.78 -12.02 -23.84
C TYR A 345 8.55 -11.16 -22.58
N GLY A 346 8.67 -9.84 -22.68
CA GLY A 346 8.43 -8.92 -21.56
C GLY A 346 7.00 -9.02 -21.02
N ARG A 347 6.01 -9.02 -21.92
CA ARG A 347 4.60 -9.24 -21.58
C ARG A 347 4.35 -10.61 -20.93
N PHE A 348 5.04 -11.66 -21.36
CA PHE A 348 4.99 -12.97 -20.68
C PHE A 348 5.60 -12.92 -19.28
N PHE A 349 6.82 -12.40 -19.14
CA PHE A 349 7.56 -12.36 -17.88
C PHE A 349 6.86 -11.47 -16.84
N LEU A 350 6.46 -10.26 -17.22
CA LEU A 350 5.78 -9.31 -16.33
C LEU A 350 4.41 -9.84 -15.89
N ASN A 351 3.65 -10.44 -16.80
CA ASN A 351 2.39 -11.10 -16.42
C ASN A 351 2.61 -12.27 -15.47
N TRP A 352 3.65 -13.08 -15.67
CA TRP A 352 4.02 -14.14 -14.72
C TRP A 352 4.40 -13.56 -13.35
N TYR A 353 5.30 -12.58 -13.31
CA TYR A 353 5.83 -11.98 -12.08
C TYR A 353 4.72 -11.30 -11.26
N SER A 354 3.86 -10.49 -11.90
CA SER A 354 2.70 -9.89 -11.23
C SER A 354 1.64 -10.92 -10.84
N GLN A 355 1.46 -12.01 -11.61
CA GLN A 355 0.51 -13.06 -11.24
C GLN A 355 0.98 -13.82 -9.99
N ILE A 356 2.28 -14.03 -9.78
CA ILE A 356 2.79 -14.65 -8.55
C ILE A 356 2.44 -13.80 -7.30
N LEU A 357 2.49 -12.47 -7.41
CA LEU A 357 2.06 -11.52 -6.38
C LEU A 357 0.56 -11.68 -6.06
N VAL A 358 -0.30 -11.60 -7.09
CA VAL A 358 -1.76 -11.75 -6.93
C VAL A 358 -2.12 -13.13 -6.35
N ASP A 359 -1.47 -14.18 -6.85
CA ASP A 359 -1.61 -15.56 -6.39
C ASP A 359 -1.20 -15.74 -4.92
N HIS A 360 -0.18 -15.01 -4.45
CA HIS A 360 0.26 -15.03 -3.06
C HIS A 360 -0.80 -14.41 -2.15
N GLY A 361 -1.22 -13.18 -2.46
CA GLY A 361 -2.28 -12.49 -1.72
C GLY A 361 -3.56 -13.32 -1.66
N ASP A 362 -3.96 -13.94 -2.77
CA ASP A 362 -5.15 -14.81 -2.84
C ASP A 362 -5.09 -15.99 -1.86
N ARG A 363 -3.91 -16.57 -1.63
CA ARG A 363 -3.72 -17.68 -0.68
C ARG A 363 -3.72 -17.21 0.76
N VAL A 364 -2.99 -16.14 1.05
CA VAL A 364 -2.82 -15.65 2.41
C VAL A 364 -4.15 -15.09 2.93
N LEU A 365 -4.86 -14.31 2.13
CA LEU A 365 -6.16 -13.73 2.51
C LEU A 365 -7.27 -14.78 2.61
N ALA A 366 -7.25 -15.85 1.80
CA ALA A 366 -8.15 -17.00 1.99
C ALA A 366 -7.97 -17.65 3.38
N LEU A 367 -6.73 -17.76 3.86
CA LEU A 367 -6.42 -18.33 5.17
C LEU A 367 -6.68 -17.32 6.31
N ALA A 368 -6.45 -16.03 6.08
CA ALA A 368 -6.79 -14.98 7.03
C ALA A 368 -8.31 -14.90 7.28
N ASN A 369 -9.13 -14.99 6.22
CA ASN A 369 -10.59 -15.07 6.34
C ASN A 369 -11.07 -16.27 7.16
N LEU A 370 -10.39 -17.42 7.08
CA LEU A 370 -10.68 -18.58 7.91
C LEU A 370 -10.23 -18.41 9.38
N ALA A 371 -9.21 -17.59 9.63
CA ALA A 371 -8.72 -17.29 10.98
C ALA A 371 -9.52 -16.17 11.68
N PHE A 372 -10.06 -15.21 10.92
CA PHE A 372 -10.66 -13.98 11.42
C PHE A 372 -12.12 -13.77 10.97
N GLU A 373 -12.87 -14.85 10.77
CA GLU A 373 -14.28 -14.82 10.33
C GLU A 373 -15.09 -13.76 11.10
N GLY A 374 -15.71 -12.84 10.36
CA GLY A 374 -16.50 -11.73 10.91
C GLY A 374 -15.72 -10.48 11.34
N THR A 375 -14.38 -10.44 11.18
CA THR A 375 -13.55 -9.25 11.43
C THR A 375 -13.20 -8.56 10.12
N CYS A 376 -13.07 -7.23 10.13
CA CYS A 376 -12.49 -6.50 9.00
C CYS A 376 -11.02 -6.91 8.79
N ILE A 377 -10.65 -7.18 7.54
CA ILE A 377 -9.28 -7.50 7.13
C ILE A 377 -8.83 -6.44 6.12
N ALA A 378 -7.60 -5.95 6.29
CA ALA A 378 -6.93 -5.03 5.37
C ALA A 378 -5.68 -5.65 4.74
N ALA A 379 -5.31 -5.16 3.56
CA ALA A 379 -4.11 -5.51 2.82
C ALA A 379 -3.38 -4.25 2.36
N LYS A 380 -2.09 -4.14 2.68
CA LYS A 380 -1.29 -2.94 2.37
C LYS A 380 -0.62 -3.01 0.99
N LEU A 381 -0.73 -1.94 0.21
CA LEU A 381 0.04 -1.71 -1.02
C LEU A 381 0.95 -0.50 -0.87
N SER A 382 2.14 -0.60 -1.45
CA SER A 382 3.16 0.45 -1.41
C SER A 382 2.99 1.46 -2.55
N GLY A 383 3.14 2.75 -2.25
CA GLY A 383 3.06 3.85 -3.22
C GLY A 383 4.35 4.06 -4.02
N ILE A 384 4.57 3.24 -5.05
CA ILE A 384 5.76 3.32 -5.93
C ILE A 384 5.61 4.46 -6.95
N HIS A 385 5.80 5.69 -6.49
CA HIS A 385 5.46 6.89 -7.28
C HIS A 385 6.55 7.36 -8.25
N TRP A 386 7.78 6.83 -8.20
CA TRP A 386 8.87 7.22 -9.09
C TRP A 386 8.89 6.42 -10.40
N TRP A 387 9.34 7.05 -11.48
CA TRP A 387 9.18 6.62 -12.88
C TRP A 387 7.73 6.47 -13.38
N TYR A 388 6.72 6.83 -12.59
CA TYR A 388 5.31 6.77 -12.99
C TYR A 388 4.99 7.62 -14.25
N LYS A 389 5.78 8.67 -14.54
CA LYS A 389 5.65 9.46 -15.79
C LYS A 389 6.40 8.88 -17.00
N THR A 390 6.94 7.67 -16.91
CA THR A 390 7.61 6.97 -18.03
C THR A 390 6.71 5.88 -18.59
N ALA A 391 6.81 5.56 -19.89
CA ALA A 391 5.89 4.60 -20.51
C ALA A 391 5.96 3.19 -19.88
N SER A 392 7.11 2.82 -19.32
CA SER A 392 7.36 1.50 -18.73
C SER A 392 7.01 1.39 -17.25
N HIS A 393 6.89 2.50 -16.49
CA HIS A 393 6.65 2.47 -15.04
C HIS A 393 7.64 1.55 -14.29
N ALA A 394 8.93 1.66 -14.60
CA ALA A 394 9.93 0.63 -14.30
C ALA A 394 9.99 0.17 -12.82
N ALA A 395 9.84 1.09 -11.85
CA ALA A 395 9.85 0.73 -10.44
C ALA A 395 8.59 -0.01 -9.97
N GLU A 396 7.43 0.28 -10.55
CA GLU A 396 6.21 -0.52 -10.33
C GLU A 396 6.41 -1.94 -10.87
N LEU A 397 6.97 -2.07 -12.07
CA LEU A 397 7.25 -3.37 -12.69
C LEU A 397 8.20 -4.23 -11.85
N THR A 398 9.31 -3.69 -11.34
CA THR A 398 10.26 -4.45 -10.49
C THR A 398 9.64 -4.82 -9.15
N SER A 399 8.74 -3.98 -8.61
CA SER A 399 7.98 -4.21 -7.38
C SER A 399 6.85 -5.23 -7.53
N GLY A 400 6.48 -5.59 -8.77
CA GLY A 400 5.46 -6.60 -9.09
C GLY A 400 4.13 -6.03 -9.61
N PHE A 401 3.98 -4.71 -9.64
CA PHE A 401 2.80 -4.03 -10.17
C PHE A 401 2.98 -3.88 -11.69
N TYR A 402 2.29 -4.71 -12.48
CA TYR A 402 2.41 -4.66 -13.94
C TYR A 402 1.57 -3.50 -14.52
N ASN A 403 2.00 -2.27 -14.26
CA ASN A 403 1.27 -1.02 -14.52
C ASN A 403 1.93 -0.10 -15.59
N PRO A 404 2.34 -0.58 -16.78
CA PRO A 404 2.81 0.33 -17.83
C PRO A 404 1.67 1.26 -18.28
N ALA A 405 1.99 2.38 -18.93
CA ALA A 405 1.05 3.48 -19.21
C ALA A 405 -0.21 3.11 -20.04
N HIS A 406 -0.29 1.90 -20.59
CA HIS A 406 -1.44 1.35 -21.34
C HIS A 406 -2.16 0.17 -20.65
N ARG A 407 -1.87 -0.13 -19.38
CA ARG A 407 -2.49 -1.24 -18.62
C ARG A 407 -2.59 -0.89 -17.14
N ASP A 408 -3.79 -0.98 -16.58
CA ASP A 408 -3.99 -0.92 -15.14
C ASP A 408 -3.38 -2.16 -14.44
N GLY A 409 -2.33 -1.92 -13.64
CA GLY A 409 -1.65 -2.91 -12.81
C GLY A 409 -2.34 -3.23 -11.49
N TYR A 410 -3.20 -2.34 -11.00
CA TYR A 410 -3.83 -2.40 -9.68
C TYR A 410 -5.21 -3.08 -9.73
N ALA A 411 -5.95 -2.95 -10.83
CA ALA A 411 -7.26 -3.59 -11.01
C ALA A 411 -7.28 -5.11 -10.74
N PRO A 412 -6.27 -5.93 -11.15
CA PRO A 412 -6.19 -7.35 -10.78
C PRO A 412 -6.02 -7.58 -9.27
N ILE A 413 -5.31 -6.68 -8.58
CA ILE A 413 -5.11 -6.75 -7.13
C ILE A 413 -6.41 -6.38 -6.42
N ALA A 414 -7.05 -5.28 -6.83
CA ALA A 414 -8.34 -4.85 -6.29
C ALA A 414 -9.43 -5.93 -6.48
N ALA A 415 -9.47 -6.61 -7.63
CA ALA A 415 -10.36 -7.75 -7.88
C ALA A 415 -10.07 -8.95 -6.95
N MET A 416 -8.79 -9.21 -6.62
CA MET A 416 -8.39 -10.23 -5.65
C MET A 416 -8.80 -9.83 -4.22
N LEU A 417 -8.61 -8.57 -3.81
CA LEU A 417 -9.09 -8.08 -2.52
C LEU A 417 -10.63 -8.17 -2.40
N LYS A 418 -11.36 -7.80 -3.47
CA LYS A 418 -12.83 -7.94 -3.55
C LYS A 418 -13.28 -9.39 -3.35
N LYS A 419 -12.61 -10.35 -3.98
CA LYS A 419 -12.91 -11.79 -3.84
C LYS A 419 -12.90 -12.23 -2.37
N HIS A 420 -12.06 -11.62 -1.54
CA HIS A 420 -11.91 -11.91 -0.12
C HIS A 420 -12.66 -10.95 0.81
N GLY A 421 -13.34 -9.91 0.29
CA GLY A 421 -13.97 -8.88 1.11
C GLY A 421 -12.99 -8.01 1.90
N VAL A 422 -11.74 -7.92 1.42
CA VAL A 422 -10.62 -7.27 2.12
C VAL A 422 -10.52 -5.80 1.71
N ALA A 423 -10.27 -4.93 2.68
CA ALA A 423 -10.01 -3.51 2.46
C ALA A 423 -8.58 -3.29 1.92
N LEU A 424 -8.43 -2.28 1.07
CA LEU A 424 -7.11 -1.81 0.64
C LEU A 424 -6.59 -0.77 1.64
N ASN A 425 -5.38 -0.94 2.17
CA ASN A 425 -4.64 0.14 2.82
C ASN A 425 -3.54 0.65 1.85
N PHE A 426 -3.47 1.96 1.62
CA PHE A 426 -2.53 2.56 0.67
C PHE A 426 -1.77 3.74 1.27
N THR A 427 -0.46 3.83 0.98
CA THR A 427 0.41 4.89 1.51
C THR A 427 0.41 6.14 0.60
N CYS A 428 1.21 7.15 0.96
CA CYS A 428 1.60 8.29 0.12
C CYS A 428 0.52 9.36 -0.16
N VAL A 429 -0.60 9.36 0.55
CA VAL A 429 -1.68 10.36 0.37
C VAL A 429 -1.32 11.78 0.83
N GLU A 430 -0.22 11.97 1.55
CA GLU A 430 0.31 13.27 1.93
C GLU A 430 1.22 13.90 0.86
N LEU A 431 1.73 13.09 -0.07
CA LEU A 431 2.73 13.54 -1.04
C LEU A 431 2.12 14.44 -2.13
N ARG A 432 2.93 15.38 -2.61
CA ARG A 432 2.59 16.30 -3.71
C ARG A 432 3.56 16.10 -4.86
N THR A 433 3.03 16.02 -6.08
CA THR A 433 3.84 15.82 -7.28
C THR A 433 4.77 17.02 -7.54
N LEU A 434 4.34 18.25 -7.21
CA LEU A 434 5.18 19.45 -7.27
C LEU A 434 6.44 19.36 -6.39
N ASN A 435 6.31 18.96 -5.12
CA ASN A 435 7.44 18.83 -4.20
C ASN A 435 8.47 17.80 -4.71
N GLN A 436 8.01 16.74 -5.38
CA GLN A 436 8.89 15.75 -6.01
C GLN A 436 9.60 16.33 -7.24
N HIS A 437 8.96 17.18 -8.05
CA HIS A 437 9.61 17.87 -9.18
C HIS A 437 10.63 18.91 -8.73
N GLU A 438 10.43 19.56 -7.58
CA GLU A 438 11.40 20.51 -7.03
C GLU A 438 12.61 19.82 -6.37
N GLY A 439 12.39 18.68 -5.69
CA GLY A 439 13.45 17.94 -5.00
C GLY A 439 14.24 16.97 -5.89
N PHE A 440 13.55 16.25 -6.78
CA PHE A 440 14.09 15.17 -7.61
C PHE A 440 13.41 15.14 -9.00
N PRO A 441 13.58 16.18 -9.85
CA PRO A 441 12.94 16.25 -11.17
C PRO A 441 13.25 15.04 -12.06
N GLU A 442 14.44 14.45 -11.92
CA GLU A 442 14.86 13.26 -12.64
C GLU A 442 14.07 11.99 -12.26
N ALA A 443 13.42 11.96 -11.10
CA ALA A 443 12.63 10.82 -10.64
C ALA A 443 11.37 10.56 -11.48
N MET A 444 10.95 11.51 -12.32
CA MET A 444 9.75 11.41 -13.16
C MET A 444 8.51 10.95 -12.37
N ALA A 445 8.38 11.45 -11.13
CA ALA A 445 7.43 10.96 -10.15
C ALA A 445 6.04 11.58 -10.30
N ASP A 446 4.99 10.81 -9.94
CA ASP A 446 3.62 11.32 -9.83
C ASP A 446 2.82 10.65 -8.68
N PRO A 447 3.13 10.96 -7.41
CA PRO A 447 2.35 10.42 -6.29
C PRO A 447 0.86 10.76 -6.36
N GLU A 448 0.49 11.94 -6.89
CA GLU A 448 -0.92 12.34 -7.00
C GLU A 448 -1.66 11.54 -8.08
N GLY A 449 -1.03 11.32 -9.24
CA GLY A 449 -1.56 10.44 -10.28
C GLY A 449 -1.68 8.98 -9.82
N LEU A 450 -0.69 8.47 -9.10
CA LEU A 450 -0.68 7.12 -8.54
C LEU A 450 -1.79 6.93 -7.49
N VAL A 451 -1.91 7.84 -6.51
CA VAL A 451 -3.00 7.80 -5.52
C VAL A 451 -4.35 7.79 -6.24
N TRP A 452 -4.56 8.69 -7.21
CA TRP A 452 -5.81 8.71 -7.97
C TRP A 452 -6.11 7.37 -8.66
N GLN A 453 -5.12 6.73 -9.30
CA GLN A 453 -5.32 5.43 -9.94
C GLN A 453 -5.71 4.35 -8.93
N VAL A 454 -4.95 4.24 -7.84
CA VAL A 454 -5.10 3.14 -6.87
C VAL A 454 -6.42 3.22 -6.11
N LEU A 455 -6.83 4.41 -5.64
CA LEU A 455 -8.12 4.54 -4.92
C LEU A 455 -9.31 4.26 -5.85
N ASN A 456 -9.26 4.71 -7.12
CA ASN A 456 -10.34 4.43 -8.07
C ASN A 456 -10.40 2.96 -8.48
N ALA A 457 -9.27 2.30 -8.73
CA ALA A 457 -9.24 0.87 -9.02
C ALA A 457 -9.87 0.02 -7.89
N ALA A 458 -9.73 0.47 -6.63
CA ALA A 458 -10.38 -0.13 -5.47
C ALA A 458 -11.87 0.21 -5.36
N TRP A 459 -12.24 1.49 -5.46
CA TRP A 459 -13.64 1.91 -5.34
C TRP A 459 -14.54 1.44 -6.50
N ASP A 460 -14.02 1.33 -7.73
CA ASP A 460 -14.77 0.80 -8.88
C ASP A 460 -15.11 -0.69 -8.73
N VAL A 461 -14.33 -1.43 -7.94
CA VAL A 461 -14.66 -2.78 -7.51
C VAL A 461 -15.34 -2.82 -6.14
N SER A 462 -15.62 -1.67 -5.54
CA SER A 462 -16.39 -1.48 -4.29
C SER A 462 -15.75 -2.13 -3.06
N ILE A 463 -14.42 -2.12 -2.94
CA ILE A 463 -13.74 -2.43 -1.67
C ILE A 463 -13.52 -1.17 -0.82
N PRO A 464 -13.53 -1.26 0.52
CA PRO A 464 -13.12 -0.15 1.39
C PRO A 464 -11.66 0.20 1.16
N VAL A 465 -11.32 1.47 1.41
CA VAL A 465 -9.96 2.00 1.23
C VAL A 465 -9.57 2.78 2.48
N ALA A 466 -8.56 2.28 3.20
CA ALA A 466 -7.86 2.97 4.26
C ALA A 466 -6.56 3.58 3.72
N SER A 467 -5.92 4.47 4.49
CA SER A 467 -4.66 5.07 4.06
C SER A 467 -3.75 5.52 5.21
N GLU A 468 -2.47 5.70 4.89
CA GLU A 468 -1.43 6.20 5.79
C GLU A 468 -0.58 7.27 5.10
N ASN A 469 -0.01 8.19 5.88
CA ASN A 469 1.07 9.04 5.39
C ASN A 469 2.38 8.23 5.31
N ALA A 470 3.11 8.33 4.18
CA ALA A 470 4.38 7.64 4.00
C ALA A 470 5.54 8.31 4.76
N LEU A 471 5.50 9.64 4.90
CA LEU A 471 6.48 10.44 5.63
C LEU A 471 5.84 11.20 6.80
N PRO A 472 6.55 11.44 7.92
CA PRO A 472 6.01 12.23 9.04
C PRO A 472 5.65 13.66 8.62
N CYS A 473 4.45 14.11 8.97
CA CYS A 473 3.92 15.41 8.60
C CYS A 473 3.25 16.08 9.81
N TYR A 474 3.72 17.26 10.20
CA TYR A 474 3.23 17.98 11.38
C TYR A 474 2.57 19.32 11.04
N ASP A 475 2.58 19.71 9.77
CA ASP A 475 2.14 21.01 9.29
C ASP A 475 0.73 20.96 8.67
N ARG A 476 0.08 22.12 8.64
CA ARG A 476 -1.28 22.29 8.12
C ARG A 476 -1.41 21.95 6.64
N GLU A 477 -0.36 22.11 5.83
CA GLU A 477 -0.44 21.91 4.39
C GLU A 477 -0.47 20.44 4.01
N GLY A 478 0.34 19.61 4.67
CA GLY A 478 0.28 18.15 4.50
C GLY A 478 -0.99 17.56 5.10
N TYR A 479 -1.44 18.00 6.29
CA TYR A 479 -2.74 17.57 6.83
C TYR A 479 -3.92 17.93 5.90
N ASN A 480 -3.92 19.13 5.31
CA ASN A 480 -4.93 19.49 4.30
C ASN A 480 -4.87 18.59 3.05
N LYS A 481 -3.67 18.21 2.59
CA LYS A 481 -3.50 17.31 1.44
C LYS A 481 -4.05 15.90 1.74
N ILE A 482 -3.79 15.37 2.93
CA ILE A 482 -4.38 14.12 3.42
C ILE A 482 -5.92 14.24 3.44
N LEU A 483 -6.47 15.30 4.03
CA LEU A 483 -7.92 15.54 4.09
C LEU A 483 -8.59 15.63 2.71
N GLU A 484 -7.94 16.24 1.72
CA GLU A 484 -8.46 16.34 0.36
C GLU A 484 -8.51 14.99 -0.37
N ASN A 485 -7.49 14.15 -0.19
CA ASN A 485 -7.48 12.77 -0.68
C ASN A 485 -8.44 11.87 0.12
N ALA A 486 -8.59 12.10 1.43
CA ALA A 486 -9.47 11.33 2.30
C ALA A 486 -10.96 11.53 1.99
N LYS A 487 -11.34 12.73 1.56
CA LYS A 487 -12.72 13.14 1.30
C LYS A 487 -12.83 13.94 -0.01
N PRO A 488 -12.69 13.34 -1.20
CA PRO A 488 -12.71 14.07 -2.47
C PRO A 488 -13.92 15.01 -2.61
N ARG A 489 -13.73 16.23 -3.15
CA ARG A 489 -14.76 17.29 -3.12
C ARG A 489 -16.03 16.98 -3.91
N ASN A 490 -15.88 16.28 -5.04
CA ASN A 490 -16.92 16.08 -6.05
C ASN A 490 -16.97 14.62 -6.53
N ASP A 491 -16.72 13.66 -5.65
CA ASP A 491 -16.89 12.25 -6.01
C ASP A 491 -18.38 11.96 -6.27
N PRO A 492 -18.76 11.43 -7.44
CA PRO A 492 -20.18 11.27 -7.82
C PRO A 492 -20.90 10.21 -6.98
N ASP A 493 -20.16 9.26 -6.39
CA ASP A 493 -20.68 8.19 -5.54
C ASP A 493 -20.51 8.51 -4.04
N GLY A 494 -19.94 9.68 -3.70
CA GLY A 494 -19.63 10.08 -2.32
C GLY A 494 -18.51 9.28 -1.66
N ARG A 495 -17.62 8.66 -2.47
CA ARG A 495 -16.49 7.85 -1.99
C ARG A 495 -15.56 8.67 -1.09
N HIS A 496 -15.07 8.03 -0.04
CA HIS A 496 -14.14 8.56 0.95
C HIS A 496 -13.35 7.39 1.57
N LEU A 497 -12.28 7.68 2.30
CA LEU A 497 -11.54 6.65 3.02
C LEU A 497 -12.38 6.05 4.16
N SER A 498 -12.26 4.75 4.40
CA SER A 498 -12.91 4.05 5.51
C SER A 498 -12.18 4.24 6.85
N ALA A 499 -10.89 4.54 6.82
CA ALA A 499 -10.06 4.90 7.97
C ALA A 499 -8.78 5.62 7.49
N PHE A 500 -8.11 6.30 8.42
CA PHE A 500 -6.75 6.81 8.20
C PHE A 500 -5.86 6.53 9.41
N THR A 501 -4.64 6.07 9.17
CA THR A 501 -3.65 5.83 10.23
C THR A 501 -2.47 6.77 10.10
N TYR A 502 -2.24 7.58 11.13
CA TYR A 502 -1.11 8.49 11.19
C TYR A 502 0.18 7.76 11.60
N LEU A 503 1.20 7.86 10.74
CA LEU A 503 2.57 7.41 10.96
C LEU A 503 3.42 8.56 11.53
N ARG A 504 3.91 8.52 12.77
CA ARG A 504 3.75 7.53 13.86
C ARG A 504 3.70 8.28 15.20
N LEU A 505 3.18 7.66 16.26
CA LEU A 505 3.29 8.19 17.62
C LEU A 505 4.76 8.38 18.01
N ASN A 506 5.15 9.63 18.27
CA ASN A 506 6.51 9.99 18.66
C ASN A 506 6.49 11.30 19.50
N PRO A 507 7.61 11.70 20.12
CA PRO A 507 7.66 12.93 20.93
C PRO A 507 7.36 14.22 20.16
N ALA A 508 7.68 14.30 18.87
CA ALA A 508 7.41 15.47 18.04
C ALA A 508 5.90 15.64 17.75
N LEU A 509 5.16 14.55 17.53
CA LEU A 509 3.70 14.59 17.38
C LEU A 509 3.01 15.21 18.60
N ILE A 510 3.50 14.87 19.81
CA ILE A 510 2.94 15.32 21.10
C ILE A 510 3.43 16.74 21.47
N GLU A 511 4.41 17.30 20.75
CA GLU A 511 4.83 18.68 20.96
C GLU A 511 3.66 19.64 20.74
N ARG A 512 3.43 20.56 21.70
CA ARG A 512 2.24 21.42 21.77
C ARG A 512 1.84 22.10 20.45
N ARG A 513 2.80 22.53 19.62
CA ARG A 513 2.52 23.18 18.33
C ARG A 513 1.99 22.19 17.30
N ASN A 514 2.68 21.06 17.15
CA ASN A 514 2.34 20.01 16.19
C ASN A 514 1.03 19.33 16.60
N PHE A 515 0.80 19.15 17.90
CA PHE A 515 -0.40 18.51 18.44
C PHE A 515 -1.67 19.35 18.25
N VAL A 516 -1.58 20.69 18.20
CA VAL A 516 -2.71 21.57 17.88
C VAL A 516 -3.13 21.43 16.41
N GLU A 517 -2.17 21.33 15.48
CA GLU A 517 -2.50 21.05 14.07
C GLU A 517 -2.97 19.60 13.87
N PHE A 518 -2.48 18.64 14.67
CA PHE A 518 -3.00 17.27 14.69
C PHE A 518 -4.46 17.20 15.21
N GLU A 519 -4.81 17.91 16.28
CA GLU A 519 -6.21 18.04 16.75
C GLU A 519 -7.10 18.64 15.66
N ARG A 520 -6.63 19.68 14.98
CA ARG A 520 -7.32 20.29 13.82
C ARG A 520 -7.54 19.27 12.70
N PHE A 521 -6.53 18.45 12.40
CA PHE A 521 -6.61 17.40 11.41
C PHE A 521 -7.64 16.32 11.78
N VAL A 522 -7.60 15.81 13.02
CA VAL A 522 -8.57 14.81 13.53
C VAL A 522 -10.01 15.34 13.41
N LYS A 523 -10.25 16.59 13.80
CA LYS A 523 -11.57 17.25 13.63
C LYS A 523 -12.01 17.33 12.17
N GLY A 524 -11.11 17.66 11.25
CA GLY A 524 -11.39 17.63 9.81
C GLY A 524 -11.75 16.22 9.31
N MET A 525 -11.06 15.19 9.79
CA MET A 525 -11.32 13.78 9.47
C MET A 525 -12.66 13.29 10.04
N HIS A 526 -13.04 13.77 11.22
CA HIS A 526 -14.35 13.51 11.82
C HIS A 526 -15.49 14.32 11.19
N GLY A 527 -15.18 15.34 10.38
CA GLY A 527 -16.18 16.21 9.77
C GLY A 527 -16.75 17.24 10.74
N GLU A 528 -16.00 17.58 11.78
CA GLU A 528 -16.34 18.61 12.77
C GLU A 528 -15.98 20.01 12.25
N ALA A 529 -16.67 21.03 12.79
CA ALA A 529 -16.35 22.42 12.50
C ALA A 529 -15.03 22.84 13.16
N ILE A 530 -14.07 23.26 12.33
CA ILE A 530 -12.78 23.76 12.81
C ILE A 530 -12.91 25.25 13.11
N SER A 531 -13.10 25.59 14.38
CA SER A 531 -12.82 26.95 14.86
C SER A 531 -11.31 27.22 14.72
N ASP A 532 -10.92 28.36 14.14
CA ASP A 532 -9.52 28.79 14.17
C ASP A 532 -9.11 29.07 15.61
N LEU A 533 -8.40 28.10 16.21
CA LEU A 533 -7.80 28.24 17.54
C LEU A 533 -6.86 29.46 17.52
N PRO A 534 -7.01 30.42 18.45
CA PRO A 534 -6.15 31.59 18.47
C PRO A 534 -4.70 31.18 18.75
N LEU A 535 -3.84 31.44 17.77
CA LEU A 535 -2.39 31.34 17.89
C LEU A 535 -1.89 32.44 18.84
N ASN A 536 -1.74 32.08 20.12
CA ASN A 536 -1.06 32.87 21.15
C ASN A 536 0.38 32.35 21.35
#